data_AF-A0A0D3BIU7-F1
#
_entry.id   AF-A0A0D3BIU7-F1
#
_cell.length_a   1.000
_cell.length_b   1.000
_cell.length_c   1.000
_cell.angle_alpha   90.00
_cell.angle_beta   90.00
_cell.angle_gamma   90.00
#
_symmetry.space_group_name_H-M   'P 1'
#
loop_
_entity.id
_entity.type
_entity.pdbx_description
1 polymer ?
#
loop_
_entity_poly.entity_id
_entity_poly.type
_entity_poly.pdbx_seq_one_letter_code
_entity_poly.pdbx_strand_id
1 'polypeptide(L)'
;MVTFATCQICTGGQFREFFIKCVTAGNTNAIYYEGLYAALIVGPEKCIRILQPNVPNHDLSTLAVGIFNVCIGNDKEASKLFQKFAANHYDLRSDAIVGLGADLE
;
A
#
# COMPACT_ATOMS: atom_id res chain seq x y z
N MET A 1 -0.21 -24.42 6.21
CA MET A 1 -1.54 -24.19 5.63
C MET A 1 -1.94 -22.77 6.04
N VAL A 2 -1.73 -21.79 5.16
CA VAL A 2 -2.11 -20.40 5.45
C VAL A 2 -3.62 -20.34 5.33
N THR A 3 -4.31 -20.27 6.45
CA THR A 3 -5.73 -19.95 6.48
C THR A 3 -5.87 -18.57 5.86
N PHE A 4 -6.36 -18.49 4.62
CA PHE A 4 -6.87 -17.25 4.07
C PHE A 4 -8.03 -16.85 4.99
N ALA A 5 -7.74 -16.03 6.00
CA ALA A 5 -8.79 -15.27 6.66
C ALA A 5 -9.53 -14.58 5.51
N THR A 6 -10.80 -14.93 5.32
CA THR A 6 -11.65 -14.25 4.34
C THR A 6 -11.68 -12.79 4.75
N CYS A 7 -10.86 -11.99 4.09
CA CYS A 7 -10.64 -10.61 4.42
C CYS A 7 -11.99 -9.89 4.31
N GLN A 8 -12.52 -9.44 5.45
CA GLN A 8 -13.90 -8.96 5.55
C GLN A 8 -14.13 -7.64 4.79
N ILE A 9 -13.06 -7.01 4.31
CA ILE A 9 -13.09 -5.79 3.48
C ILE A 9 -12.94 -6.07 1.98
N CYS A 10 -12.75 -7.32 1.57
CA CYS A 10 -12.70 -7.72 0.15
C CYS A 10 -14.10 -7.86 -0.48
N THR A 11 -14.16 -8.10 -1.79
CA THR A 11 -15.44 -8.32 -2.49
C THR A 11 -16.20 -9.50 -1.85
N GLY A 12 -17.45 -9.26 -1.46
CA GLY A 12 -18.27 -10.25 -0.75
C GLY A 12 -18.02 -10.35 0.76
N GLY A 13 -17.07 -9.57 1.31
CA GLY A 13 -16.82 -9.48 2.74
C GLY A 13 -17.86 -8.60 3.48
N GLN A 14 -18.12 -8.91 4.74
CA GLN A 14 -19.17 -8.27 5.55
C GLN A 14 -18.99 -6.75 5.69
N PHE A 15 -17.75 -6.28 5.68
CA PHE A 15 -17.40 -4.87 5.90
C PHE A 15 -17.09 -4.11 4.61
N ARG A 16 -17.24 -4.74 3.43
CA ARG A 16 -16.88 -4.11 2.14
C ARG A 16 -17.58 -2.77 1.92
N GLU A 17 -18.89 -2.70 2.18
CA GLU A 17 -19.65 -1.46 1.96
C GLU A 17 -19.18 -0.31 2.86
N PHE A 18 -18.97 -0.60 4.14
CA PHE A 18 -18.44 0.38 5.08
C PHE A 18 -17.03 0.82 4.67
N PHE A 19 -16.18 -0.13 4.30
CA PHE A 19 -14.82 0.14 3.85
C PHE A 19 -14.78 1.03 2.60
N ILE A 20 -15.65 0.79 1.61
CA ILE A 20 -15.77 1.65 0.42
C ILE A 20 -16.14 3.09 0.81
N LYS A 21 -16.97 3.29 1.84
CA LYS A 21 -17.27 4.64 2.35
C LYS A 21 -16.02 5.32 2.92
N CYS A 22 -15.16 4.59 3.63
CA CYS A 22 -13.88 5.12 4.12
C CYS A 22 -12.93 5.50 2.97
N VAL A 23 -12.84 4.66 1.93
CA VAL A 23 -12.06 4.97 0.71
C VAL A 23 -12.59 6.23 0.04
N THR A 24 -13.91 6.33 -0.13
CA THR A 24 -14.57 7.48 -0.76
C THR A 24 -14.38 8.77 0.05
N ALA A 25 -14.32 8.66 1.37
CA ALA A 25 -14.06 9.77 2.27
C ALA A 25 -12.58 10.22 2.29
N GLY A 26 -11.69 9.56 1.53
CA GLY A 26 -10.29 9.94 1.46
C GLY A 26 -9.43 9.40 2.62
N ASN A 27 -9.90 8.39 3.37
CA ASN A 27 -9.09 7.80 4.43
C ASN A 27 -7.87 7.08 3.84
N THR A 28 -6.67 7.58 4.16
CA THR A 28 -5.40 7.12 3.56
C THR A 28 -5.10 5.66 3.86
N ASN A 29 -5.43 5.17 5.06
CA ASN A 29 -5.24 3.76 5.44
C ASN A 29 -6.19 2.85 4.65
N ALA A 30 -7.45 3.24 4.51
CA ALA A 30 -8.42 2.49 3.70
C ALA A 30 -8.00 2.47 2.21
N ILE A 31 -7.53 3.59 1.68
CA ILE A 31 -6.99 3.67 0.31
C ILE A 31 -5.77 2.76 0.16
N TYR A 32 -4.89 2.71 1.17
CA TYR A 32 -3.73 1.81 1.18
C TYR A 32 -4.13 0.35 1.04
N TYR A 33 -5.03 -0.14 1.90
CA TYR A 33 -5.52 -1.51 1.85
C TYR A 33 -6.29 -1.81 0.55
N GLU A 34 -7.05 -0.85 0.01
CA GLU A 34 -7.70 -0.99 -1.30
C GLU A 34 -6.67 -1.15 -2.43
N GLY A 35 -5.57 -0.39 -2.38
CA GLY A 35 -4.47 -0.52 -3.32
C GLY A 35 -3.82 -1.90 -3.24
N LEU A 36 -3.51 -2.40 -2.03
CA LEU A 36 -2.96 -3.75 -1.84
C LEU A 36 -3.91 -4.84 -2.36
N TYR A 37 -5.20 -4.71 -2.06
CA TYR A 37 -6.21 -5.62 -2.58
C TYR A 37 -6.26 -5.60 -4.11
N ALA A 38 -6.17 -4.42 -4.72
CA ALA A 38 -6.14 -4.28 -6.16
C ALA A 38 -4.88 -4.90 -6.80
N ALA A 39 -3.73 -4.87 -6.13
CA ALA A 39 -2.53 -5.59 -6.58
C ALA A 39 -2.79 -7.11 -6.64
N LEU A 40 -3.46 -7.66 -5.64
CA LEU A 40 -3.77 -9.09 -5.56
C LEU A 40 -4.75 -9.56 -6.64
N ILE A 41 -5.79 -8.76 -6.92
CA ILE A 41 -6.88 -9.17 -7.82
C ILE A 41 -6.63 -8.79 -9.27
N VAL A 42 -6.05 -7.61 -9.52
CA VAL A 42 -5.92 -7.03 -10.86
C VAL A 42 -4.46 -6.96 -11.28
N GLY A 43 -3.59 -6.49 -10.40
CA GLY A 43 -2.16 -6.36 -10.67
C GLY A 43 -1.52 -5.10 -10.09
N PRO A 44 -0.19 -5.06 -10.03
CA PRO A 44 0.59 -4.00 -9.38
C PRO A 44 0.34 -2.60 -9.96
N GLU A 45 0.07 -2.46 -11.26
CA GLU A 45 -0.21 -1.19 -11.92
C GLU A 45 -1.50 -0.54 -11.38
N LYS A 46 -2.52 -1.36 -11.07
CA LYS A 46 -3.77 -0.85 -10.49
C LYS A 46 -3.52 -0.31 -9.08
N CYS A 47 -2.70 -0.99 -8.29
CA CYS A 47 -2.29 -0.54 -6.96
C CYS A 47 -1.54 0.79 -7.05
N ILE A 48 -0.51 0.87 -7.91
CA ILE A 48 0.26 2.10 -8.14
C ILE A 48 -0.69 3.28 -8.42
N ARG A 49 -1.64 3.12 -9.34
CA ARG A 49 -2.59 4.18 -9.68
C ARG A 49 -3.46 4.62 -8.48
N ILE A 50 -3.89 3.68 -7.63
CA ILE A 50 -4.72 4.00 -6.45
C ILE A 50 -3.89 4.74 -5.39
N LEU A 51 -2.64 4.33 -5.19
CA LEU A 51 -1.80 4.83 -4.10
C LEU A 51 -0.97 6.07 -4.46
N GLN A 52 -0.73 6.32 -5.75
CA GLN A 52 0.08 7.45 -6.22
C GLN A 52 -0.35 8.81 -5.65
N PRO A 53 -1.66 9.14 -5.50
CA PRO A 53 -2.08 10.42 -4.93
C PRO A 53 -1.65 10.64 -3.48
N ASN A 54 -1.37 9.56 -2.73
CA ASN A 54 -0.95 9.65 -1.33
C ASN A 54 0.58 9.81 -1.17
N VAL A 55 1.33 9.73 -2.28
CA VAL A 55 2.79 9.86 -2.28
C VAL A 55 3.20 11.33 -2.40
N PRO A 56 4.18 11.82 -1.62
CA PRO A 56 4.99 11.09 -0.64
C PRO A 56 4.42 11.13 0.79
N ASN A 57 3.27 11.75 1.03
CA ASN A 57 2.84 12.12 2.39
C ASN A 57 2.47 10.92 3.27
N HIS A 58 1.99 9.83 2.68
CA HIS A 58 1.69 8.59 3.40
C HIS A 58 2.84 7.59 3.21
N ASP A 59 3.44 7.16 4.31
CA ASP A 59 4.60 6.26 4.36
C ASP A 59 4.33 4.92 3.69
N LEU A 60 3.30 4.19 4.12
CA LEU A 60 2.94 2.87 3.61
C LEU A 60 2.59 2.90 2.11
N SER A 61 1.88 3.94 1.66
CA SER A 61 1.61 4.12 0.23
C SER A 61 2.89 4.39 -0.55
N THR A 62 3.78 5.23 -0.03
CA THR A 62 5.05 5.55 -0.71
C THR A 62 5.93 4.32 -0.83
N LEU A 63 6.04 3.52 0.24
CA LEU A 63 6.80 2.28 0.25
C LEU A 63 6.19 1.26 -0.73
N ALA A 64 4.88 1.04 -0.68
CA ALA A 64 4.19 0.08 -1.57
C ALA A 64 4.30 0.47 -3.05
N VAL A 65 4.14 1.75 -3.39
CA VAL A 65 4.30 2.21 -4.79
C VAL A 65 5.75 2.00 -5.25
N GLY A 66 6.74 2.24 -4.39
CA GLY A 66 8.15 1.94 -4.68
C GLY A 66 8.37 0.46 -4.98
N ILE A 67 7.89 -0.42 -4.10
CA ILE A 67 7.99 -1.88 -4.27
C ILE A 67 7.31 -2.35 -5.56
N PHE A 68 6.07 -1.91 -5.83
CA PHE A 68 5.38 -2.33 -7.04
C PHE A 68 6.00 -1.80 -8.32
N ASN A 69 6.67 -0.63 -8.29
CA ASN A 69 7.46 -0.17 -9.43
C ASN A 69 8.66 -1.11 -9.70
N VAL A 70 9.30 -1.68 -8.67
CA VAL A 70 10.33 -2.74 -8.86
C VAL A 70 9.69 -3.98 -9.48
N CYS A 71 8.53 -4.42 -8.98
CA CYS A 71 7.86 -5.64 -9.48
C CYS A 71 7.49 -5.57 -10.96
N ILE A 72 7.24 -4.37 -11.50
CA ILE A 72 6.93 -4.17 -12.93
C ILE A 72 8.16 -3.77 -13.76
N GLY A 73 9.36 -3.78 -13.18
CA GLY A 73 10.61 -3.45 -13.87
C GLY A 73 10.86 -1.95 -14.09
N ASN A 74 10.19 -1.07 -13.34
CA ASN A 74 10.38 0.38 -13.39
C ASN A 74 11.36 0.87 -12.30
N ASP A 75 12.59 0.36 -12.34
CA ASP A 75 13.62 0.58 -11.32
C ASP A 75 13.96 2.05 -11.11
N LYS A 76 13.89 2.85 -12.18
CA LYS A 76 14.16 4.30 -12.12
C LYS A 76 13.14 5.02 -11.26
N GLU A 77 11.86 4.71 -11.42
CA GLU A 77 10.81 5.34 -10.60
C GLU A 77 10.82 4.79 -9.18
N ALA A 78 11.02 3.48 -9.02
CA ALA A 78 11.20 2.86 -7.72
C ALA A 78 12.32 3.54 -6.92
N SER A 79 13.48 3.77 -7.55
CA SER A 79 14.63 4.43 -6.90
C SER A 79 14.28 5.84 -6.40
N LYS A 80 13.55 6.64 -7.20
CA LYS A 80 13.11 7.98 -6.76
C LYS A 80 12.13 7.90 -5.59
N LEU A 81 11.23 6.93 -5.60
CA LEU A 81 10.25 6.73 -4.54
C LEU A 81 10.92 6.32 -3.24
N PHE A 82 11.93 5.45 -3.30
CA PHE A 82 12.74 5.06 -2.15
C PHE A 82 13.55 6.21 -1.58
N GLN A 83 14.12 7.07 -2.43
CA GLN A 83 14.78 8.30 -1.98
C GLN A 83 13.79 9.26 -1.32
N LYS A 84 12.59 9.44 -1.89
CA LYS A 84 11.52 10.25 -1.28
C LYS A 84 11.06 9.67 0.05
N PHE A 85 10.94 8.35 0.15
CA PHE A 85 10.56 7.67 1.38
C PHE A 85 11.59 7.95 2.48
N ALA A 86 12.88 7.74 2.19
CA ALA A 86 13.96 8.00 3.13
C ALA A 86 14.06 9.47 3.56
N ALA A 87 13.71 10.40 2.67
CA ALA A 87 13.74 11.83 2.96
C ALA A 87 12.56 12.33 3.83
N ASN A 88 11.39 11.67 3.76
CA ASN A 88 10.17 12.14 4.43
C ASN A 88 9.73 11.27 5.61
N HIS A 89 10.18 10.02 5.66
CA HIS A 89 9.70 9.02 6.63
C HIS A 89 10.87 8.37 7.38
N TYR A 90 11.33 7.20 6.91
CA TYR A 90 12.32 6.39 7.59
C TYR A 90 13.46 6.02 6.65
N ASP A 91 14.68 5.97 7.18
CA ASP A 91 15.79 5.33 6.48
C ASP A 91 15.43 3.86 6.22
N LEU A 92 15.58 3.41 4.96
CA LEU A 92 15.33 2.03 4.53
C LEU A 92 16.19 1.00 5.26
N ARG A 93 17.29 1.43 5.90
CA ARG A 93 18.21 0.58 6.66
C ARG A 93 17.93 0.59 8.16
N SER A 94 16.97 1.38 8.62
CA SER A 94 16.65 1.52 10.05
C SER A 94 15.72 0.40 10.51
N ASP A 95 15.94 -0.09 11.74
CA ASP A 95 15.02 -1.03 12.40
C ASP A 95 13.59 -0.45 12.56
N ALA A 96 13.44 0.88 12.52
CA ALA A 96 12.14 1.53 12.53
C ALA A 96 11.23 1.10 11.35
N ILE A 97 11.82 0.73 10.20
CA ILE A 97 11.04 0.25 9.06
C ILE A 97 10.42 -1.13 9.32
N VAL A 98 10.99 -1.93 10.21
CA VAL A 98 10.43 -3.23 10.62
C VAL A 98 9.13 -3.02 11.38
N GLY A 99 9.04 -1.92 12.16
CA GLY A 99 7.83 -1.54 12.90
C GLY A 99 6.62 -1.24 11.99
N LEU A 100 6.83 -0.72 10.78
CA LEU A 100 5.73 -0.46 9.82
C LEU A 100 4.97 -1.72 9.41
N GLY A 101 5.64 -2.88 9.44
CA GLY A 101 5.02 -4.18 9.19
C GLY A 101 4.39 -4.81 10.43
N ALA A 102 4.90 -4.46 11.61
CA ALA A 102 4.48 -5.05 12.88
C ALA A 102 3.14 -4.48 13.39
N ASP A 103 2.80 -3.24 13.05
CA ASP A 103 1.50 -2.64 13.38
C ASP A 103 0.35 -3.14 12.49
N LEU A 104 0.62 -4.08 11.57
CA LEU A 104 -0.34 -4.71 10.66
C LEU A 104 -0.79 -6.12 11.10
N GLU A 105 -0.18 -6.69 12.15
CA GLU A 105 -0.60 -7.95 12.81
C GLU A 105 -1.63 -7.71 13.92
#